data_AF-A0AA41S2F0-F1
#
_entry.id   AF-A0AA41S2F0-F1
#
_cell.length_a   1.000
_cell.length_b   1.000
_cell.length_c   1.000
_cell.angle_alpha   90.00
_cell.angle_beta   90.00
_cell.angle_gamma   90.00
#
_symmetry.space_group_name_H-M   'P 1'
#
loop_
_entity.id
_entity.type
_entity.pdbx_description
1 polymer ?
#
loop_
_entity_poly.entity_id
_entity_poly.type
_entity_poly.pdbx_seq_one_letter_code
_entity_poly.pdbx_strand_id
1 'polypeptide(L)'
;MPSLISSHRLHQHHVPLHPPLLTKKNRNLQVTFVSTPTSSNMSADSNSLQRRSISSLAPLEAVLFDIDGTLCDSDPLHFLAFRDMLQEMGFNDGVPIDEEFFIQKIAGKHNDDIGVILFPDWEPEKSHKWLVEKEAYFRRLAAEKLAPVKGLYKLCKWVEDRGLKRAAVTNAPKENAELALSSLGLTEFFQGVVLGDECERAKPFPDPYLKGLKLLSTSPDHTLVFEDSVSGTKAGVAAGLPVVALTTGNPEHLLKEAGASLVIENYEDPKLWSVLEELDALAAKL
;
A
#
# COMPACT_ATOMS: atom_id res chain seq x y z
N MET A 1 24.02 49.02 64.89
CA MET A 1 24.71 48.36 66.01
C MET A 1 24.17 46.93 66.12
N PRO A 2 24.98 45.87 65.85
CA PRO A 2 26.17 45.85 64.97
C PRO A 2 25.71 45.97 63.50
N SER A 3 25.62 44.92 62.67
CA SER A 3 26.65 44.32 61.77
C SER A 3 26.11 44.30 60.32
N LEU A 4 26.82 44.17 59.18
CA LEU A 4 28.23 44.06 58.72
C LEU A 4 28.52 42.78 57.89
N ILE A 5 29.02 42.99 56.66
CA ILE A 5 30.08 42.20 55.95
C ILE A 5 29.68 40.82 55.38
N SER A 6 30.10 40.36 54.18
CA SER A 6 30.78 40.97 53.01
C SER A 6 30.88 39.93 51.87
N SER A 7 31.28 40.37 50.66
CA SER A 7 31.93 39.58 49.58
C SER A 7 31.12 38.49 48.86
N HIS A 8 31.37 38.14 47.58
CA HIS A 8 32.41 38.61 46.65
C HIS A 8 31.92 38.75 45.19
N ARG A 9 32.77 39.44 44.42
CA ARG A 9 32.68 39.80 43.00
C ARG A 9 33.05 38.59 42.12
N LEU A 10 32.45 38.43 40.92
CA LEU A 10 33.12 38.31 39.60
C LEU A 10 32.29 37.56 38.52
N HIS A 11 32.29 38.13 37.30
CA HIS A 11 32.13 37.45 36.00
C HIS A 11 30.75 36.81 35.67
N GLN A 12 30.31 36.69 34.41
CA GLN A 12 30.93 36.99 33.10
C GLN A 12 29.86 37.35 32.05
N HIS A 13 30.29 37.76 30.84
CA HIS A 13 29.39 38.12 29.73
C HIS A 13 28.60 36.90 29.18
N HIS A 14 27.34 37.12 28.80
CA HIS A 14 26.63 36.25 27.86
C HIS A 14 26.35 36.99 26.54
N VAL A 15 26.93 36.47 25.47
CA VAL A 15 26.65 36.79 24.06
C VAL A 15 25.84 35.61 23.49
N PRO A 16 24.86 35.82 22.60
CA PRO A 16 23.90 34.78 22.24
C PRO A 16 24.46 33.73 21.26
N LEU A 17 23.87 32.54 21.28
CA LEU A 17 24.12 31.48 20.30
C LEU A 17 22.85 31.22 19.47
N HIS A 18 22.88 31.60 18.20
CA HIS A 18 21.94 31.10 17.20
C HIS A 18 22.37 29.69 16.76
N PRO A 19 21.43 28.76 16.49
CA PRO A 19 21.76 27.46 15.89
C PRO A 19 22.13 27.62 14.39
N PRO A 20 23.02 26.77 13.85
CA PRO A 20 23.51 26.91 12.49
C PRO A 20 22.52 26.39 11.43
N LEU A 21 22.41 27.15 10.33
CA LEU A 21 21.75 26.73 9.10
C LEU A 21 22.56 25.61 8.42
N LEU A 22 21.98 24.43 8.23
CA LEU A 22 22.51 23.44 7.29
C LEU A 22 21.94 23.63 5.88
N THR A 23 22.81 23.42 4.90
CA THR A 23 22.61 23.83 3.50
C THR A 23 21.81 22.82 2.68
N LYS A 24 20.84 23.31 1.90
CA LYS A 24 20.20 22.52 0.84
C LYS A 24 21.25 22.09 -0.19
N LYS A 25 21.47 20.80 -0.36
CA LYS A 25 22.13 20.24 -1.55
C LYS A 25 21.09 19.72 -2.52
N ASN A 26 20.86 20.46 -3.60
CA ASN A 26 20.14 19.94 -4.76
C ASN A 26 20.91 18.73 -5.33
N ARG A 27 20.25 17.59 -5.45
CA ARG A 27 20.67 16.50 -6.32
C ARG A 27 19.59 16.30 -7.38
N ASN A 28 19.89 16.68 -8.61
CA ASN A 28 19.06 16.33 -9.75
C ASN A 28 19.14 14.81 -9.97
N LEU A 29 18.05 14.10 -9.67
CA LEU A 29 17.86 12.73 -10.11
C LEU A 29 17.35 12.75 -11.56
N GLN A 30 18.22 12.40 -12.51
CA GLN A 30 17.80 12.17 -13.89
C GLN A 30 17.16 10.78 -14.00
N VAL A 31 15.85 10.75 -14.26
CA VAL A 31 15.13 9.53 -14.62
C VAL A 31 15.64 9.06 -16.00
N THR A 32 16.19 7.86 -16.06
CA THR A 32 16.71 7.29 -17.31
C THR A 32 15.62 6.46 -17.98
N PHE A 33 15.07 6.96 -19.09
CA PHE A 33 14.13 6.21 -19.91
C PHE A 33 14.88 5.23 -20.82
N VAL A 34 14.51 3.95 -20.77
CA VAL A 34 15.00 2.92 -21.71
C VAL A 34 13.81 2.39 -22.50
N SER A 35 13.89 2.53 -23.82
CA SER A 35 12.89 2.05 -24.79
C SER A 35 13.55 1.06 -25.76
N THR A 36 12.71 0.34 -26.53
CA THR A 36 13.01 -0.67 -27.59
C THR A 36 12.79 -2.14 -27.16
N PRO A 37 12.54 -3.09 -28.09
CA PRO A 37 11.20 -3.24 -28.69
C PRO A 37 10.64 -4.69 -28.61
N THR A 38 9.55 -4.94 -29.34
CA THR A 38 8.59 -6.04 -29.18
C THR A 38 9.00 -7.45 -29.68
N SER A 39 8.25 -8.42 -29.13
CA SER A 39 7.85 -9.73 -29.69
C SER A 39 8.71 -10.98 -29.42
N SER A 40 8.09 -11.98 -28.78
CA SER A 40 7.76 -13.28 -29.41
C SER A 40 6.86 -14.15 -28.50
N ASN A 41 5.93 -14.88 -29.10
CA ASN A 41 4.99 -15.81 -28.44
C ASN A 41 5.61 -16.73 -27.37
N MET A 42 4.90 -16.95 -26.27
CA MET A 42 4.91 -18.24 -25.56
C MET A 42 3.48 -18.75 -25.35
N SER A 43 3.30 -20.05 -25.56
CA SER A 43 2.03 -20.76 -25.44
C SER A 43 1.58 -20.88 -23.99
N ALA A 44 0.30 -20.62 -23.72
CA ALA A 44 -0.29 -20.85 -22.42
C ALA A 44 -0.52 -22.35 -22.17
N ASP A 45 0.39 -23.00 -21.45
CA ASP A 45 0.13 -24.32 -20.89
C ASP A 45 -0.86 -24.21 -19.72
N SER A 46 -1.95 -24.97 -19.81
CA SER A 46 -3.01 -25.04 -18.81
C SER A 46 -2.58 -25.86 -17.59
N ASN A 47 -1.58 -25.38 -16.84
CA ASN A 47 -1.30 -25.90 -15.51
C ASN A 47 -2.28 -25.29 -14.50
N SER A 48 -2.83 -26.15 -13.64
CA SER A 48 -3.59 -25.71 -12.48
C SER A 48 -2.73 -24.76 -11.63
N LEU A 49 -3.33 -23.66 -11.17
CA LEU A 49 -2.69 -22.71 -10.25
C LEU A 49 -2.43 -23.39 -8.89
N GLN A 50 -1.38 -24.20 -8.82
CA GLN A 50 -0.90 -24.77 -7.57
C GLN A 50 -0.41 -23.63 -6.70
N ARG A 51 -1.09 -23.39 -5.56
CA ARG A 51 -0.67 -22.40 -4.57
C ARG A 51 0.77 -22.70 -4.16
N ARG A 52 1.70 -21.80 -4.48
CA ARG A 52 3.10 -21.92 -4.06
C ARG A 52 3.17 -21.80 -2.53
N SER A 53 3.90 -22.73 -1.90
CA SER A 53 4.18 -22.66 -0.47
C SER A 53 5.09 -21.48 -0.18
N ILE A 54 4.81 -20.71 0.87
CA ILE A 54 5.67 -19.60 1.28
C ILE A 54 7.07 -20.12 1.67
N SER A 55 7.18 -21.30 2.29
CA SER A 55 8.46 -21.92 2.66
C SER A 55 9.37 -22.26 1.47
N SER A 56 8.86 -22.27 0.23
CA SER A 56 9.69 -22.45 -0.98
C SER A 56 10.46 -21.19 -1.40
N LEU A 57 10.23 -20.04 -0.75
CA LEU A 57 10.89 -18.77 -1.08
C LEU A 57 12.30 -18.61 -0.51
N ALA A 58 12.80 -19.55 0.30
CA ALA A 58 14.09 -19.40 0.98
C ALA A 58 15.29 -19.49 -0.01
N PRO A 59 16.21 -18.52 -0.04
CA PRO A 59 16.26 -17.30 0.77
C PRO A 59 15.31 -16.21 0.22
N LEU A 60 14.55 -15.56 1.09
CA LEU A 60 13.67 -14.45 0.68
C LEU A 60 14.52 -13.21 0.39
N GLU A 61 14.34 -12.58 -0.77
CA GLU A 61 15.06 -11.37 -1.17
C GLU A 61 14.19 -10.11 -1.11
N ALA A 62 12.89 -10.25 -1.36
CA ALA A 62 12.01 -9.12 -1.62
C ALA A 62 10.58 -9.31 -1.11
N VAL A 63 9.92 -8.19 -0.87
CA VAL A 63 8.49 -8.12 -0.51
C VAL A 63 7.79 -7.04 -1.31
N LEU A 64 6.68 -7.38 -1.95
CA LEU A 64 5.79 -6.43 -2.62
C LEU A 64 4.54 -6.23 -1.75
N PHE A 65 4.15 -4.98 -1.55
CA PHE A 65 2.99 -4.61 -0.75
C PHE A 65 1.96 -3.92 -1.63
N ASP A 66 0.68 -4.28 -1.52
CA ASP A 66 -0.39 -3.32 -1.83
C ASP A 66 -0.46 -2.20 -0.76
N ILE A 67 -1.32 -1.18 -0.93
CA ILE A 67 -1.43 -0.01 -0.05
C ILE A 67 -2.77 0.00 0.70
N ASP A 68 -3.88 0.01 -0.03
CA ASP A 68 -5.23 0.20 0.52
C ASP A 68 -5.75 -1.13 1.08
N GLY A 69 -6.29 -1.11 2.30
CA GLY A 69 -6.57 -2.33 3.08
C GLY A 69 -5.31 -3.08 3.55
N THR A 70 -4.16 -2.93 2.88
CA THR A 70 -2.93 -3.70 3.12
C THR A 70 -1.95 -2.99 4.06
N LEU A 71 -1.63 -1.72 3.84
CA LEU A 71 -0.82 -0.90 4.75
C LEU A 71 -1.71 -0.12 5.72
N CYS A 72 -2.83 0.39 5.24
CA CYS A 72 -3.80 1.15 6.02
C CYS A 72 -5.22 0.63 5.81
N ASP A 73 -6.06 0.84 6.83
CA ASP A 73 -7.51 0.62 6.70
C ASP A 73 -8.15 1.89 6.12
N SER A 74 -8.26 1.96 4.78
CA SER A 74 -8.76 3.13 4.04
C SER A 74 -10.26 3.04 3.69
N ASP A 75 -10.84 1.84 3.68
CA ASP A 75 -12.25 1.60 3.32
C ASP A 75 -13.26 2.37 4.19
N PRO A 76 -13.11 2.48 5.52
CA PRO A 76 -13.97 3.33 6.35
C PRO A 76 -13.94 4.81 5.94
N LEU A 77 -12.81 5.31 5.44
CA LEU A 77 -12.68 6.69 4.97
C LEU A 77 -13.23 6.87 3.54
N HIS A 78 -13.11 5.85 2.69
CA HIS A 78 -13.81 5.82 1.40
C HIS A 78 -15.32 5.78 1.59
N PHE A 79 -15.85 4.96 2.51
CA PHE A 79 -17.27 4.94 2.85
C PHE A 79 -17.77 6.33 3.26
N LEU A 80 -17.09 7.00 4.18
CA LEU A 80 -17.43 8.38 4.58
C LEU A 80 -17.44 9.35 3.38
N ALA A 81 -16.40 9.31 2.53
CA ALA A 81 -16.31 10.17 1.36
C ALA A 81 -17.44 9.94 0.35
N PHE A 82 -17.77 8.67 0.05
CA PHE A 82 -18.91 8.34 -0.82
C PHE A 82 -20.23 8.74 -0.17
N ARG A 83 -20.46 8.41 1.10
CA ARG A 83 -21.70 8.72 1.82
C ARG A 83 -21.98 10.22 1.82
N ASP A 84 -21.01 11.02 2.22
CA ASP A 84 -21.18 12.46 2.40
C ASP A 84 -21.41 13.16 1.06
N MET A 85 -20.66 12.79 0.01
CA MET A 85 -20.83 13.40 -1.32
C MET A 85 -22.07 12.91 -2.08
N LEU A 86 -22.47 11.64 -1.92
CA LEU A 86 -23.73 11.15 -2.49
C LEU A 86 -24.92 11.84 -1.82
N GLN A 87 -24.87 12.04 -0.49
CA GLN A 87 -25.89 12.80 0.22
C GLN A 87 -25.94 14.27 -0.23
N GLU A 88 -24.79 14.93 -0.40
CA GLU A 88 -24.72 16.34 -0.83
C GLU A 88 -25.39 16.58 -2.19
N MET A 89 -25.24 15.64 -3.13
CA MET A 89 -25.89 15.71 -4.45
C MET A 89 -27.35 15.20 -4.48
N GLY A 90 -27.92 14.81 -3.34
CA GLY A 90 -29.29 14.29 -3.25
C GLY A 90 -29.50 12.89 -3.84
N PHE A 91 -28.45 12.08 -3.93
CA PHE A 91 -28.57 10.66 -4.31
C PHE A 91 -29.53 9.91 -3.37
N ASN A 92 -30.24 8.91 -3.89
CA ASN A 92 -31.17 8.08 -3.11
C ASN A 92 -32.21 8.93 -2.33
N ASP A 93 -32.81 9.92 -2.99
CA ASP A 93 -33.74 10.91 -2.42
C ASP A 93 -33.19 11.67 -1.19
N GLY A 94 -31.85 11.81 -1.11
CA GLY A 94 -31.14 12.45 0.00
C GLY A 94 -30.93 11.56 1.23
N VAL A 95 -31.32 10.28 1.17
CA VAL A 95 -31.06 9.29 2.23
C VAL A 95 -29.62 8.77 2.10
N PRO A 96 -28.76 8.93 3.14
CA PRO A 96 -27.39 8.44 3.11
C PRO A 96 -27.29 6.95 2.78
N ILE A 97 -26.26 6.56 2.03
CA ILE A 97 -25.90 5.14 1.90
C ILE A 97 -25.39 4.59 3.23
N ASP A 98 -25.61 3.30 3.46
CA ASP A 98 -25.07 2.55 4.58
C ASP A 98 -23.87 1.66 4.18
N GLU A 99 -23.31 0.96 5.15
CA GLU A 99 -22.17 0.06 4.95
C GLU A 99 -22.54 -1.14 4.05
N GLU A 100 -23.78 -1.63 4.09
CA GLU A 100 -24.23 -2.72 3.23
C GLU A 100 -24.25 -2.29 1.75
N PHE A 101 -24.79 -1.10 1.46
CA PHE A 101 -24.74 -0.51 0.13
C PHE A 101 -23.29 -0.32 -0.34
N PHE A 102 -22.41 0.22 0.52
CA PHE A 102 -21.00 0.41 0.20
C PHE A 102 -20.31 -0.91 -0.16
N ILE A 103 -20.46 -1.95 0.68
CA ILE A 103 -19.87 -3.28 0.43
C ILE A 103 -20.37 -3.87 -0.90
N GLN A 104 -21.68 -3.83 -1.13
CA GLN A 104 -22.27 -4.43 -2.34
C GLN A 104 -21.91 -3.66 -3.61
N LYS A 105 -21.98 -2.32 -3.59
CA LYS A 105 -21.94 -1.47 -4.80
C LYS A 105 -20.59 -0.81 -5.07
N ILE A 106 -19.74 -0.65 -4.05
CA ILE A 106 -18.56 0.23 -4.11
C ILE A 106 -17.27 -0.51 -3.74
N ALA A 107 -17.23 -1.16 -2.57
CA ALA A 107 -16.01 -1.78 -2.04
C ALA A 107 -15.35 -2.76 -3.04
N GLY A 108 -14.01 -2.69 -3.12
CA GLY A 108 -13.17 -3.53 -3.98
C GLY A 108 -13.35 -3.38 -5.49
N LYS A 109 -14.05 -2.35 -5.98
CA LYS A 109 -14.29 -2.12 -7.43
C LYS A 109 -13.45 -0.97 -7.95
N HIS A 110 -13.21 -0.95 -9.27
CA HIS A 110 -12.54 0.17 -9.92
C HIS A 110 -13.47 1.38 -9.99
N ASN A 111 -12.91 2.59 -9.99
CA ASN A 111 -13.69 3.82 -10.02
C ASN A 111 -14.62 3.89 -11.26
N ASP A 112 -14.17 3.44 -12.44
CA ASP A 112 -15.02 3.42 -13.64
C ASP A 112 -16.24 2.49 -13.48
N ASP A 113 -16.08 1.30 -12.88
CA ASP A 113 -17.18 0.39 -12.57
C ASP A 113 -18.16 1.02 -11.56
N ILE A 114 -17.63 1.69 -10.53
CA ILE A 114 -18.42 2.42 -9.52
C ILE A 114 -19.23 3.54 -10.19
N GLY A 115 -18.64 4.26 -11.15
CA GLY A 115 -19.31 5.30 -11.92
C GLY A 115 -20.52 4.77 -12.69
N VAL A 116 -20.39 3.60 -13.33
CA VAL A 116 -21.50 2.92 -14.04
C VAL A 116 -22.57 2.39 -13.07
N ILE A 117 -22.16 1.86 -11.91
CA ILE A 117 -23.07 1.28 -10.91
C ILE A 117 -23.91 2.37 -10.22
N LEU A 118 -23.30 3.50 -9.85
CA LEU A 118 -23.97 4.60 -9.15
C LEU A 118 -24.75 5.51 -10.11
N PHE A 119 -24.24 5.72 -11.33
CA PHE A 119 -24.77 6.70 -12.26
C PHE A 119 -24.96 6.12 -13.68
N PRO A 120 -25.82 5.11 -13.87
CA PRO A 120 -26.00 4.43 -15.17
C PRO A 120 -26.51 5.37 -16.27
N ASP A 121 -27.22 6.44 -15.91
CA ASP A 121 -27.76 7.46 -16.84
C ASP A 121 -26.81 8.66 -17.05
N TRP A 122 -25.57 8.61 -16.55
CA TRP A 122 -24.58 9.69 -16.74
C TRP A 122 -23.60 9.36 -17.86
N GLU A 123 -23.24 10.41 -18.62
CA GLU A 123 -22.08 10.34 -19.52
C GLU A 123 -20.81 9.96 -18.74
N PRO A 124 -19.96 9.05 -19.24
CA PRO A 124 -18.77 8.57 -18.52
C PRO A 124 -17.82 9.67 -18.04
N GLU A 125 -17.67 10.75 -18.80
CA GLU A 125 -16.84 11.90 -18.42
C GLU A 125 -17.37 12.61 -17.15
N LYS A 126 -18.70 12.59 -16.93
CA LYS A 126 -19.35 13.23 -15.78
C LYS A 126 -19.17 12.39 -14.52
N SER A 127 -19.38 11.07 -14.59
CA SER A 127 -19.15 10.18 -13.44
C SER A 127 -17.67 10.12 -13.06
N HIS A 128 -16.76 10.08 -14.05
CA HIS A 128 -15.33 10.17 -13.83
C HIS A 128 -14.92 11.46 -13.09
N LYS A 129 -15.41 12.63 -13.50
CA LYS A 129 -15.13 13.90 -12.80
C LYS A 129 -15.60 13.89 -11.34
N TRP A 130 -16.81 13.38 -11.08
CA TRP A 130 -17.33 13.25 -9.72
C TRP A 130 -16.49 12.30 -8.86
N LEU A 131 -15.99 11.20 -9.43
CA LEU A 131 -15.08 10.29 -8.75
C LEU A 131 -13.73 10.95 -8.40
N VAL A 132 -13.17 11.75 -9.31
CA VAL A 132 -11.95 12.55 -9.03
C VAL A 132 -12.18 13.54 -7.87
N GLU A 133 -13.34 14.19 -7.82
CA GLU A 133 -13.74 15.06 -6.70
C GLU A 133 -13.92 14.25 -5.39
N LYS A 134 -14.48 13.04 -5.46
CA LYS A 134 -14.58 12.10 -4.33
C LYS A 134 -13.21 11.65 -3.82
N GLU A 135 -12.23 11.42 -4.70
CA GLU A 135 -10.87 11.12 -4.25
C GLU A 135 -10.22 12.34 -3.59
N ALA A 136 -10.47 13.56 -4.08
CA ALA A 136 -10.03 14.77 -3.40
C ALA A 136 -10.69 14.95 -2.02
N TYR A 137 -11.96 14.55 -1.85
CA TYR A 137 -12.62 14.53 -0.54
C TYR A 137 -12.01 13.48 0.39
N PHE A 138 -11.84 12.24 -0.09
CA PHE A 138 -11.17 11.16 0.64
C PHE A 138 -9.78 11.58 1.14
N ARG A 139 -8.95 12.19 0.28
CA ARG A 139 -7.62 12.67 0.68
C ARG A 139 -7.65 13.67 1.83
N ARG A 140 -8.68 14.51 1.95
CA ARG A 140 -8.86 15.41 3.12
C ARG A 140 -9.18 14.63 4.40
N LEU A 141 -10.00 13.58 4.33
CA LEU A 141 -10.27 12.71 5.49
C LEU A 141 -9.02 11.90 5.89
N ALA A 142 -8.34 11.31 4.91
CA ALA A 142 -7.16 10.46 5.12
C ALA A 142 -5.97 11.22 5.70
N ALA A 143 -5.76 12.48 5.33
CA ALA A 143 -4.71 13.32 5.89
C ALA A 143 -4.79 13.47 7.43
N GLU A 144 -5.99 13.35 8.02
CA GLU A 144 -6.20 13.46 9.47
C GLU A 144 -6.42 12.11 10.18
N LYS A 145 -6.97 11.11 9.48
CA LYS A 145 -7.57 9.91 10.11
C LYS A 145 -7.02 8.57 9.64
N LEU A 146 -6.14 8.54 8.63
CA LEU A 146 -5.62 7.28 8.10
C LEU A 146 -4.78 6.55 9.15
N ALA A 147 -5.12 5.28 9.41
CA ALA A 147 -4.45 4.46 10.41
C ALA A 147 -3.75 3.25 9.74
N PRO A 148 -2.56 2.85 10.21
CA PRO A 148 -1.91 1.63 9.77
C PRO A 148 -2.72 0.40 10.20
N VAL A 149 -2.68 -0.66 9.39
CA VAL A 149 -3.13 -1.99 9.81
C VAL A 149 -2.34 -2.44 11.04
N LYS A 150 -3.01 -3.08 12.00
CA LYS A 150 -2.40 -3.55 13.25
C LYS A 150 -1.18 -4.43 12.97
N GLY A 151 -0.09 -4.16 13.70
CA GLY A 151 1.19 -4.85 13.55
C GLY A 151 2.07 -4.40 12.37
N LEU A 152 1.62 -3.50 11.47
CA LEU A 152 2.37 -3.11 10.26
C LEU A 152 3.83 -2.75 10.55
N TYR A 153 4.08 -1.84 11.49
CA TYR A 153 5.44 -1.39 11.80
C TYR A 153 6.33 -2.51 12.36
N LYS A 154 5.76 -3.55 12.98
CA LYS A 154 6.50 -4.75 13.41
C LYS A 154 6.96 -5.55 12.18
N LEU A 155 6.12 -5.68 11.16
CA LEU A 155 6.50 -6.29 9.88
C LEU A 155 7.52 -5.43 9.14
N CYS A 156 7.31 -4.11 9.01
CA CYS A 156 8.27 -3.21 8.37
C CYS A 156 9.67 -3.34 8.99
N LYS A 157 9.75 -3.37 10.32
CA LYS A 157 11.02 -3.63 11.03
C LYS A 157 11.61 -5.01 10.71
N TRP A 158 10.81 -6.08 10.67
CA TRP A 158 11.28 -7.42 10.31
C TRP A 158 11.87 -7.45 8.88
N VAL A 159 11.24 -6.74 7.93
CA VAL A 159 11.72 -6.57 6.54
C VAL A 159 13.02 -5.77 6.48
N GLU A 160 13.15 -4.71 7.29
CA GLU A 160 14.35 -3.87 7.38
C GLU A 160 15.55 -4.58 8.02
N ASP A 161 15.34 -5.28 9.13
CA ASP A 161 16.40 -6.01 9.85
C ASP A 161 17.06 -7.10 8.98
N ARG A 162 16.38 -7.53 7.91
CA ARG A 162 16.86 -8.50 6.89
C ARG A 162 17.41 -7.86 5.62
N GLY A 163 17.32 -6.54 5.48
CA GLY A 163 17.75 -5.83 4.27
C GLY A 163 16.93 -6.18 3.02
N LEU A 164 15.70 -6.70 3.18
CA LEU A 164 14.86 -7.11 2.05
C LEU A 164 14.51 -5.90 1.18
N LYS A 165 14.51 -6.13 -0.14
CA LYS A 165 14.03 -5.18 -1.13
C LYS A 165 12.51 -5.03 -1.01
N ARG A 166 11.96 -3.82 -1.22
CA ARG A 166 10.51 -3.64 -1.20
C ARG A 166 10.00 -2.52 -2.10
N ALA A 167 8.83 -2.75 -2.68
CA ALA A 167 8.05 -1.76 -3.43
C ALA A 167 6.57 -1.85 -3.06
N ALA A 168 5.89 -0.71 -3.15
CA ALA A 168 4.43 -0.68 -3.12
C ALA A 168 3.88 -0.91 -4.54
N VAL A 169 2.75 -1.59 -4.68
CA VAL A 169 2.11 -1.95 -5.95
C VAL A 169 0.60 -1.79 -5.78
N THR A 170 0.00 -0.74 -6.33
CA THR A 170 -1.42 -0.38 -6.08
C THR A 170 -2.18 -0.05 -7.37
N ASN A 171 -3.51 -0.20 -7.35
CA ASN A 171 -4.40 0.36 -8.36
C ASN A 171 -4.91 1.77 -8.02
N ALA A 172 -4.62 2.28 -6.81
CA ALA A 172 -5.08 3.59 -6.38
C ALA A 172 -4.44 4.74 -7.19
N PRO A 173 -5.14 5.88 -7.35
CA PRO A 173 -4.56 7.08 -7.95
C PRO A 173 -3.27 7.49 -7.26
N LYS A 174 -2.33 8.03 -8.02
CA LYS A 174 -1.01 8.46 -7.55
C LYS A 174 -1.06 9.31 -6.27
N GLU A 175 -1.94 10.30 -6.22
CA GLU A 175 -2.08 11.21 -5.10
C GLU A 175 -2.61 10.52 -3.83
N ASN A 176 -3.38 9.43 -3.97
CA ASN A 176 -3.83 8.62 -2.84
C ASN A 176 -2.67 7.78 -2.31
N ALA A 177 -1.89 7.15 -3.20
CA ALA A 177 -0.71 6.37 -2.84
C ALA A 177 0.36 7.23 -2.14
N GLU A 178 0.68 8.40 -2.70
CA GLU A 178 1.62 9.36 -2.10
C GLU A 178 1.15 9.88 -0.73
N LEU A 179 -0.16 10.17 -0.60
CA LEU A 179 -0.74 10.55 0.69
C LEU A 179 -0.61 9.41 1.71
N ALA A 180 -1.06 8.19 1.38
CA ALA A 180 -1.04 7.07 2.31
C ALA A 180 0.38 6.76 2.80
N LEU A 181 1.36 6.71 1.90
CA LEU A 181 2.76 6.48 2.26
C LEU A 181 3.34 7.60 3.13
N SER A 182 3.01 8.86 2.88
CA SER A 182 3.48 9.98 3.70
C SER A 182 2.82 10.03 5.08
N SER A 183 1.50 9.81 5.16
CA SER A 183 0.74 9.74 6.43
C SER A 183 1.20 8.59 7.33
N LEU A 184 1.59 7.45 6.76
CA LEU A 184 2.13 6.30 7.51
C LEU A 184 3.63 6.41 7.81
N GLY A 185 4.33 7.44 7.32
CA GLY A 185 5.78 7.59 7.47
C GLY A 185 6.62 6.58 6.67
N LEU A 186 6.06 6.03 5.58
CA LEU A 186 6.65 4.96 4.75
C LEU A 186 7.22 5.44 3.40
N THR A 187 7.27 6.75 3.12
CA THR A 187 7.83 7.29 1.88
C THR A 187 9.25 6.77 1.59
N GLU A 188 10.15 6.83 2.58
CA GLU A 188 11.53 6.35 2.46
C GLU A 188 11.67 4.83 2.73
N PHE A 189 10.59 4.15 3.12
CA PHE A 189 10.61 2.70 3.33
C PHE A 189 10.67 1.96 1.99
N PHE A 190 9.98 2.44 0.95
CA PHE A 190 9.92 1.74 -0.34
C PHE A 190 11.02 2.18 -1.32
N GLN A 191 11.57 1.22 -2.08
CA GLN A 191 12.51 1.50 -3.18
C GLN A 191 11.80 2.03 -4.44
N GLY A 192 10.47 1.91 -4.49
CA GLY A 192 9.63 2.49 -5.52
C GLY A 192 8.15 2.17 -5.30
N VAL A 193 7.30 2.86 -6.04
CA VAL A 193 5.85 2.64 -6.08
C VAL A 193 5.48 2.29 -7.52
N VAL A 194 4.72 1.22 -7.70
CA VAL A 194 4.13 0.83 -8.98
C VAL A 194 2.66 1.16 -8.94
N LEU A 195 2.24 2.05 -9.84
CA LEU A 195 0.84 2.36 -10.08
C LEU A 195 0.29 1.48 -11.21
N GLY A 196 -0.92 0.97 -11.03
CA GLY A 196 -1.60 0.06 -11.95
C GLY A 196 -2.13 0.73 -13.21
N ASP A 197 -2.40 2.03 -13.16
CA ASP A 197 -2.76 2.88 -14.31
C ASP A 197 -1.56 3.13 -15.26
N GLU A 198 -0.34 3.15 -14.71
CA GLU A 198 0.92 3.17 -15.46
C GLU A 198 1.37 1.76 -15.94
N CYS A 199 0.49 0.76 -15.93
CA CYS A 199 0.75 -0.59 -16.44
C CYS A 199 -0.07 -0.85 -17.72
N GLU A 200 0.32 -1.82 -18.54
CA GLU A 200 -0.50 -2.23 -19.69
C GLU A 200 -1.89 -2.70 -19.25
N ARG A 201 -1.95 -3.37 -18.08
CA ARG A 201 -3.19 -3.78 -17.41
C ARG A 201 -3.04 -3.65 -15.90
N ALA A 202 -4.04 -3.11 -15.22
CA ALA A 202 -4.10 -3.02 -13.76
C ALA A 202 -4.44 -4.38 -13.11
N LYS A 203 -4.43 -4.50 -11.77
CA LYS A 203 -4.92 -5.72 -11.09
C LYS A 203 -6.40 -5.96 -11.50
N PRO A 204 -6.82 -7.18 -11.88
CA PRO A 204 -6.26 -8.47 -11.50
C PRO A 204 -5.22 -9.08 -12.45
N PHE A 205 -4.72 -8.33 -13.44
CA PHE A 205 -3.64 -8.79 -14.30
C PHE A 205 -2.29 -8.73 -13.57
N PRO A 206 -1.31 -9.61 -13.90
CA PRO A 206 -0.06 -9.72 -13.16
C PRO A 206 0.92 -8.56 -13.38
N ASP A 207 0.67 -7.74 -14.40
CA ASP A 207 1.57 -6.72 -14.93
C ASP A 207 2.12 -5.74 -13.87
N PRO A 208 1.33 -5.26 -12.87
CA PRO A 208 1.85 -4.41 -11.80
C PRO A 208 2.87 -5.13 -10.90
N TYR A 209 2.65 -6.40 -10.57
CA TYR A 209 3.61 -7.18 -9.77
C TYR A 209 4.85 -7.57 -10.59
N LEU A 210 4.70 -7.88 -11.88
CA LEU A 210 5.83 -8.10 -12.78
C LEU A 210 6.68 -6.82 -12.95
N LYS A 211 6.06 -5.64 -13.01
CA LYS A 211 6.73 -4.33 -12.97
C LYS A 211 7.44 -4.11 -11.62
N GLY A 212 6.84 -4.53 -10.50
CA GLY A 212 7.46 -4.56 -9.17
C GLY A 212 8.70 -5.44 -9.09
N LEU A 213 8.64 -6.68 -9.57
CA LEU A 213 9.79 -7.60 -9.65
C LEU A 213 10.94 -7.01 -10.47
N LYS A 214 10.62 -6.40 -11.62
CA LYS A 214 11.59 -5.71 -12.48
C LYS A 214 12.23 -4.51 -11.78
N LEU A 215 11.45 -3.71 -11.05
CA LEU A 215 11.92 -2.56 -10.27
C LEU A 215 12.91 -2.99 -9.18
N LEU A 216 12.60 -4.06 -8.44
CA LEU A 216 13.47 -4.60 -7.39
C LEU A 216 14.62 -5.48 -7.93
N SER A 217 14.62 -5.81 -9.22
CA SER A 217 15.59 -6.75 -9.83
C SER A 217 15.67 -8.06 -9.03
N THR A 218 14.56 -8.78 -8.95
CA THR A 218 14.39 -10.05 -8.22
C THR A 218 13.43 -10.98 -8.99
N SER A 219 13.21 -12.21 -8.50
CA SER A 219 12.39 -13.23 -9.17
C SER A 219 11.16 -13.65 -8.34
N PRO A 220 10.15 -14.29 -8.96
CA PRO A 220 9.00 -14.85 -8.23
C PRO A 220 9.37 -15.95 -7.22
N ASP A 221 10.55 -16.54 -7.33
CA ASP A 221 11.05 -17.59 -6.45
C ASP A 221 11.61 -17.04 -5.13
N HIS A 222 11.85 -15.73 -5.04
CA HIS A 222 12.42 -15.06 -3.85
C HIS A 222 11.62 -13.83 -3.38
N THR A 223 10.35 -13.73 -3.82
CA THR A 223 9.48 -12.57 -3.52
C THR A 223 8.14 -13.00 -2.92
N LEU A 224 7.74 -12.32 -1.84
CA LEU A 224 6.43 -12.47 -1.19
C LEU A 224 5.53 -11.26 -1.50
N VAL A 225 4.22 -11.47 -1.65
CA VAL A 225 3.22 -10.39 -1.76
C VAL A 225 2.38 -10.29 -0.50
N PHE A 226 2.14 -9.07 -0.02
CA PHE A 226 1.05 -8.73 0.90
C PHE A 226 -0.05 -7.97 0.16
N GLU A 227 -1.30 -8.34 0.43
CA GLU A 227 -2.52 -7.89 -0.28
C GLU A 227 -3.73 -8.02 0.64
N ASP A 228 -4.86 -7.40 0.30
CA ASP A 228 -6.15 -7.59 1.00
C ASP A 228 -7.29 -8.00 0.06
N SER A 229 -7.08 -7.90 -1.26
CA SER A 229 -8.14 -7.87 -2.25
C SER A 229 -8.17 -9.15 -3.10
N VAL A 230 -9.36 -9.55 -3.54
CA VAL A 230 -9.51 -10.64 -4.52
C VAL A 230 -8.83 -10.30 -5.85
N SER A 231 -8.84 -9.02 -6.24
CA SER A 231 -8.25 -8.56 -7.50
C SER A 231 -6.72 -8.68 -7.46
N GLY A 232 -6.09 -8.13 -6.42
CA GLY A 232 -4.65 -8.16 -6.26
C GLY A 232 -4.10 -9.52 -5.84
N THR A 233 -4.84 -10.30 -5.05
CA THR A 233 -4.50 -11.73 -4.83
C THR A 233 -4.41 -12.48 -6.16
N LYS A 234 -5.38 -12.31 -7.06
CA LYS A 234 -5.34 -12.90 -8.41
C LYS A 234 -4.15 -12.40 -9.23
N ALA A 235 -3.82 -11.11 -9.16
CA ALA A 235 -2.66 -10.53 -9.85
C ALA A 235 -1.32 -11.10 -9.34
N GLY A 236 -1.15 -11.23 -8.02
CA GLY A 236 0.06 -11.83 -7.43
C GLY A 236 0.20 -13.31 -7.80
N VAL A 237 -0.88 -14.08 -7.69
CA VAL A 237 -0.93 -15.50 -8.10
C VAL A 237 -0.63 -15.64 -9.60
N ALA A 238 -1.21 -14.80 -10.46
CA ALA A 238 -0.93 -14.80 -11.90
C ALA A 238 0.52 -14.38 -12.25
N ALA A 239 1.19 -13.64 -11.37
CA ALA A 239 2.62 -13.30 -11.48
C ALA A 239 3.55 -14.41 -10.94
N GLY A 240 3.00 -15.54 -10.47
CA GLY A 240 3.76 -16.66 -9.91
C GLY A 240 4.23 -16.45 -8.46
N LEU A 241 3.65 -15.48 -7.75
CA LEU A 241 4.06 -15.08 -6.40
C LEU A 241 3.17 -15.74 -5.33
N PRO A 242 3.75 -16.23 -4.22
CA PRO A 242 2.99 -16.51 -3.01
C PRO A 242 2.38 -15.21 -2.46
N VAL A 243 1.11 -15.27 -2.07
CA VAL A 243 0.36 -14.13 -1.53
C VAL A 243 -0.04 -14.41 -0.08
N VAL A 244 0.30 -13.50 0.82
CA VAL A 244 -0.31 -13.37 2.15
C VAL A 244 -1.44 -12.35 2.05
N ALA A 245 -2.67 -12.82 2.15
CA ALA A 245 -3.84 -11.95 2.05
C ALA A 245 -4.36 -11.56 3.45
N LEU A 246 -4.72 -10.28 3.63
CA LEU A 246 -5.34 -9.72 4.82
C LEU A 246 -6.86 -9.73 4.66
N THR A 247 -7.60 -10.01 5.74
CA THR A 247 -9.08 -9.98 5.71
C THR A 247 -9.67 -8.58 5.99
N THR A 248 -8.96 -7.52 5.63
CA THR A 248 -9.35 -6.13 5.85
C THR A 248 -10.43 -5.70 4.88
N GLY A 249 -10.19 -5.76 3.56
CA GLY A 249 -11.21 -5.44 2.55
C GLY A 249 -12.07 -6.62 2.10
N ASN A 250 -11.62 -7.87 2.24
CA ASN A 250 -12.32 -9.06 1.70
C ASN A 250 -12.39 -10.23 2.69
N PRO A 251 -13.49 -11.02 2.68
CA PRO A 251 -13.64 -12.18 3.56
C PRO A 251 -12.72 -13.34 3.16
N GLU A 252 -12.21 -14.06 4.16
CA GLU A 252 -11.20 -15.12 4.02
C GLU A 252 -11.49 -16.18 2.93
N HIS A 253 -12.76 -16.56 2.72
CA HIS A 253 -13.11 -17.57 1.73
C HIS A 253 -12.82 -17.10 0.30
N LEU A 254 -13.15 -15.85 -0.05
CA LEU A 254 -12.87 -15.30 -1.38
C LEU A 254 -11.38 -15.15 -1.63
N LEU A 255 -10.59 -14.83 -0.60
CA LEU A 255 -9.13 -14.72 -0.69
C LEU A 255 -8.47 -16.10 -0.90
N LYS A 256 -8.97 -17.14 -0.22
CA LYS A 256 -8.56 -18.53 -0.49
C LYS A 256 -8.94 -18.99 -1.90
N GLU A 257 -10.14 -18.66 -2.37
CA GLU A 257 -10.59 -18.96 -3.74
C GLU A 257 -9.78 -18.21 -4.80
N ALA A 258 -9.38 -16.96 -4.52
CA ALA A 258 -8.48 -16.16 -5.35
C ALA A 258 -7.05 -16.71 -5.43
N GLY A 259 -6.67 -17.63 -4.53
CA GLY A 259 -5.41 -18.37 -4.57
C GLY A 259 -4.39 -18.00 -3.50
N ALA A 260 -4.75 -17.20 -2.48
CA ALA A 260 -3.84 -16.81 -1.41
C ALA A 260 -3.13 -18.03 -0.76
N SER A 261 -1.81 -17.92 -0.57
CA SER A 261 -0.97 -18.95 0.07
C SER A 261 -1.17 -18.98 1.58
N LEU A 262 -1.43 -17.82 2.18
CA LEU A 262 -1.81 -17.65 3.59
C LEU A 262 -2.87 -16.55 3.68
N VAL A 263 -3.81 -16.67 4.63
CA VAL A 263 -4.75 -15.59 4.98
C VAL A 263 -4.61 -15.26 6.46
N ILE A 264 -4.55 -13.97 6.77
CA ILE A 264 -4.36 -13.42 8.12
C ILE A 264 -5.38 -12.30 8.41
N GLU A 265 -5.69 -12.06 9.68
CA GLU A 265 -6.56 -10.94 10.06
C GLU A 265 -5.83 -9.59 9.94
N ASN A 266 -4.58 -9.57 10.40
CA ASN A 266 -3.68 -8.42 10.41
C ASN A 266 -2.24 -8.90 10.71
N TYR A 267 -1.26 -7.99 10.76
CA TYR A 267 0.15 -8.36 10.94
C TYR A 267 0.53 -8.82 12.36
N GLU A 268 -0.39 -8.85 13.33
CA GLU A 268 -0.17 -9.48 14.64
C GLU A 268 -0.54 -10.97 14.65
N ASP A 269 -1.20 -11.47 13.58
CA ASP A 269 -1.65 -12.86 13.46
C ASP A 269 -0.48 -13.87 13.62
N PRO A 270 -0.53 -14.78 14.61
CA PRO A 270 0.54 -15.76 14.84
C PRO A 270 0.85 -16.67 13.64
N LYS A 271 -0.10 -16.89 12.72
CA LYS A 271 0.15 -17.68 11.50
C LYS A 271 1.20 -17.01 10.61
N LEU A 272 1.24 -15.67 10.55
CA LEU A 272 2.26 -14.94 9.80
C LEU A 272 3.63 -15.20 10.40
N TRP A 273 3.79 -14.93 11.70
CA TRP A 273 5.08 -15.01 12.39
C TRP A 273 5.66 -16.42 12.35
N SER A 274 4.84 -17.46 12.52
CA SER A 274 5.29 -18.86 12.39
C SER A 274 5.89 -19.18 11.01
N VAL A 275 5.36 -18.60 9.93
CA VAL A 275 5.85 -18.84 8.56
C VAL A 275 7.10 -18.01 8.25
N LEU A 276 7.17 -16.78 8.77
CA LEU A 276 8.36 -15.93 8.64
C LEU A 276 9.55 -16.51 9.42
N GLU A 277 9.32 -17.06 10.61
CA GLU A 277 10.33 -17.77 11.41
C GLU A 277 10.81 -19.07 10.72
N GLU A 278 9.93 -19.80 10.03
CA GLU A 278 10.33 -20.96 9.22
C GLU A 278 11.23 -20.54 8.05
N LEU A 279 10.89 -19.45 7.34
CA LEU A 279 11.72 -18.90 6.26
C LEU A 279 13.12 -18.49 6.74
N ASP A 280 13.21 -17.80 7.87
CA ASP A 280 14.49 -17.44 8.49
C ASP A 280 15.33 -18.69 8.84
N ALA A 281 14.68 -19.70 9.43
CA ALA A 281 15.31 -20.97 9.80
C ALA A 281 15.69 -21.86 8.60
N LEU A 282 15.14 -21.62 7.42
CA LEU A 282 15.56 -22.24 6.16
C LEU A 282 16.73 -21.47 5.53
N ALA A 283 16.65 -20.14 5.48
CA ALA A 283 17.72 -19.29 4.95
C ALA A 283 19.03 -19.45 5.72
N ALA A 284 18.98 -19.63 7.05
CA ALA A 284 20.17 -19.86 7.89
C ALA A 284 20.86 -21.24 7.71
N LYS A 285 20.37 -22.09 6.80
CA LYS A 285 20.94 -23.42 6.49
C LYS A 285 21.62 -23.50 5.11
N LEU A 286 21.57 -22.43 4.34
CA LEU A 286 22.14 -22.29 2.99
C LEU A 286 23.53 -21.65 3.03
#